data_AF-A0A7X5N1U0-F1
#
_entry.id   AF-A0A7X5N1U0-F1
#
_cell.length_a   1.000
_cell.length_b   1.000
_cell.length_c   1.000
_cell.angle_alpha   90.00
_cell.angle_beta   90.00
_cell.angle_gamma   90.00
#
_symmetry.space_group_name_H-M   'P 1'
#
loop_
_entity.id
_entity.type
_entity.pdbx_description
1 polymer ?
#
loop_
_entity_poly.entity_id
_entity_poly.type
_entity_poly.pdbx_seq_one_letter_code
_entity_poly.pdbx_strand_id
1 'polypeptide(L)'
;MSSSMDHRVLALAGVAQALQQVRRIAETGHSEAATVRTAMDSVFRVDAASPEAVYGSAAAVAPGLRLLHNYFRNQAQDDVLP
;
A
#
# COMPACT_ATOMS: atom_id res chain seq x y z
N MET A 1 12.25 -19.12 -0.02
CA MET A 1 11.02 -18.85 0.78
C MET A 1 10.90 -17.36 1.14
N SER A 2 11.97 -16.65 1.53
CA SER A 2 11.94 -15.19 1.81
C SER A 2 11.30 -14.36 0.69
N SER A 3 11.74 -14.54 -0.57
CA SER A 3 11.23 -13.72 -1.69
C SER A 3 9.72 -13.83 -1.93
N SER A 4 9.11 -14.98 -1.60
CA SER A 4 7.65 -15.15 -1.69
C SER A 4 6.92 -14.35 -0.62
N MET A 5 7.48 -14.28 0.60
CA MET A 5 6.91 -13.48 1.67
C MET A 5 7.13 -11.99 1.42
N ASP A 6 8.31 -11.59 0.97
CA ASP A 6 8.63 -10.20 0.61
C ASP A 6 7.68 -9.68 -0.49
N HIS A 7 7.42 -10.50 -1.52
CA HIS A 7 6.44 -10.20 -2.56
C HIS A 7 5.01 -10.05 -2.02
N ARG A 8 4.58 -10.92 -1.09
CA ARG A 8 3.26 -10.83 -0.46
C ARG A 8 3.13 -9.56 0.39
N VAL A 9 4.17 -9.21 1.15
CA VAL A 9 4.19 -8.00 1.97
C VAL A 9 4.16 -6.74 1.10
N LEU A 10 4.93 -6.71 0.00
CA LEU A 10 4.88 -5.61 -0.98
C LEU A 10 3.49 -5.46 -1.61
N ALA A 11 2.89 -6.57 -2.04
CA ALA A 11 1.54 -6.57 -2.61
C ALA A 11 0.50 -6.06 -1.59
N LEU A 12 0.56 -6.55 -0.35
CA LEU A 12 -0.34 -6.12 0.72
C LEU A 12 -0.14 -4.65 1.09
N ALA A 13 1.09 -4.15 1.10
CA ALA A 13 1.39 -2.74 1.33
C ALA A 13 0.78 -1.84 0.25
N GLY A 14 0.83 -2.29 -1.00
CA GLY A 14 0.10 -1.70 -2.13
C GLY A 14 -1.40 -1.55 -1.89
N VAL A 15 -2.04 -2.59 -1.39
CA VAL A 15 -3.47 -2.55 -1.06
C VAL A 15 -3.74 -1.62 0.13
N ALA A 16 -2.94 -1.74 1.19
CA ALA A 16 -3.12 -0.99 2.42
C ALA A 16 -3.02 0.53 2.21
N GLN A 17 -2.04 1.00 1.43
CA GLN A 17 -1.92 2.42 1.11
C GLN A 17 -3.09 2.93 0.25
N ALA A 18 -3.60 2.11 -0.68
CA ALA A 18 -4.75 2.48 -1.51
C ALA A 18 -6.02 2.65 -0.66
N LEU A 19 -6.26 1.72 0.27
CA LEU A 19 -7.37 1.80 1.23
C LEU A 19 -7.24 3.02 2.15
N GLN A 20 -6.05 3.28 2.69
CA GLN A 20 -5.80 4.47 3.50
C GLN A 20 -6.09 5.75 2.71
N GLN A 21 -5.78 5.76 1.41
CA GLN A 21 -6.02 6.90 0.55
C GLN A 21 -7.53 7.10 0.28
N VAL A 22 -8.29 6.03 0.07
CA VAL A 22 -9.76 6.09 -0.03
C VAL A 22 -10.36 6.65 1.26
N ARG A 23 -9.91 6.15 2.43
CA ARG A 23 -10.36 6.66 3.74
C ARG A 23 -10.08 8.16 3.90
N ARG A 24 -8.85 8.60 3.58
CA ARG A 24 -8.48 10.02 3.65
C ARG A 24 -9.36 10.90 2.76
N ILE A 25 -9.66 10.45 1.54
CA ILE A 25 -10.56 11.17 0.63
C ILE A 25 -11.96 11.27 1.24
N ALA A 26 -12.47 10.18 1.80
CA ALA A 26 -13.80 10.17 2.44
C ALA A 26 -13.88 11.10 3.65
N GLU A 27 -12.82 11.18 4.47
CA GLU A 27 -12.81 11.96 5.71
C GLU A 27 -12.44 13.43 5.51
N THR A 28 -11.54 13.73 4.56
CA THR A 28 -10.92 15.06 4.44
C THR A 28 -11.12 15.69 3.07
N GLY A 29 -11.60 14.96 2.07
CA GLY A 29 -11.66 15.39 0.67
C GLY A 29 -10.30 15.48 -0.03
N HIS A 30 -9.20 15.18 0.66
CA HIS A 30 -7.83 15.33 0.15
C HIS A 30 -7.15 13.99 -0.13
N SER A 31 -6.18 14.01 -1.04
CA SER A 31 -5.35 12.86 -1.33
C SER A 31 -3.87 13.18 -1.45
N GLU A 32 -3.04 12.18 -1.15
CA GLU A 32 -1.60 12.23 -1.39
C GLU A 32 -1.35 11.81 -2.85
N ALA A 33 -1.00 12.79 -3.69
CA ALA A 33 -0.92 12.61 -5.14
C ALA A 33 0.09 11.53 -5.55
N ALA A 34 1.18 11.35 -4.79
CA ALA A 34 2.17 10.31 -5.07
C ALA A 34 1.58 8.92 -4.83
N THR A 35 0.85 8.75 -3.72
CA THR A 35 0.19 7.48 -3.37
C THR A 35 -0.89 7.12 -4.38
N VAL A 36 -1.71 8.09 -4.77
CA VAL A 36 -2.75 7.89 -5.81
C VAL A 36 -2.13 7.50 -7.15
N ARG A 37 -1.06 8.19 -7.56
CA ARG A 37 -0.36 7.87 -8.81
C ARG A 37 0.17 6.44 -8.81
N THR A 38 0.85 6.02 -7.75
CA THR A 38 1.33 4.62 -7.61
C THR A 38 0.19 3.62 -7.73
N ALA A 39 -0.96 3.87 -7.07
CA ALA A 39 -2.12 3.00 -7.17
C ALA A 39 -2.72 2.97 -8.58
N MET A 40 -2.85 4.13 -9.24
CA MET A 40 -3.38 4.21 -10.61
C MET A 40 -2.45 3.54 -11.63
N ASP A 41 -1.15 3.82 -11.58
CA ASP A 41 -0.15 3.22 -12.47
C ASP A 41 -0.09 1.70 -12.31
N SER A 42 -0.33 1.19 -11.09
CA SER A 42 -0.34 -0.26 -10.82
C SER A 42 -1.44 -1.01 -11.57
N VAL A 43 -2.61 -0.38 -11.76
CA VAL A 43 -3.75 -1.00 -12.46
C VAL A 43 -3.42 -1.26 -13.94
N PHE A 44 -2.59 -0.42 -14.54
CA PHE A 44 -2.19 -0.54 -15.94
C PHE A 44 -0.98 -1.46 -16.15
N ARG A 45 -0.34 -1.97 -15.07
CA ARG A 45 0.80 -2.89 -15.15
C ARG A 45 0.37 -4.35 -15.02
N VAL A 46 -0.22 -4.86 -16.08
CA VAL A 46 -0.82 -6.22 -16.13
C VAL A 46 0.24 -7.33 -16.22
N ASP A 47 1.36 -7.09 -16.91
CA ASP A 47 2.39 -8.11 -17.21
C ASP A 47 3.70 -7.94 -16.40
N ALA A 48 3.58 -7.47 -15.16
CA ALA A 48 4.75 -7.24 -14.30
C ALA A 48 5.34 -8.55 -13.75
N ALA A 49 6.66 -8.70 -13.83
CA ALA A 49 7.38 -9.89 -13.36
C ALA A 49 7.44 -10.02 -11.82
N SER A 50 7.11 -8.96 -11.07
CA SER A 50 7.09 -8.95 -9.61
C SER A 50 6.15 -7.85 -9.07
N PRO A 51 5.71 -7.95 -7.80
CA PRO A 51 4.95 -6.88 -7.16
C PRO A 51 5.70 -5.55 -7.10
N GLU A 52 7.03 -5.58 -6.97
CA GLU A 52 7.84 -4.36 -7.07
C GLU A 52 7.71 -3.72 -8.46
N ALA A 53 7.75 -4.53 -9.52
CA ALA A 53 7.56 -4.03 -10.88
C ALA A 53 6.15 -3.47 -11.13
N VAL A 54 5.12 -4.00 -10.45
CA VAL A 54 3.75 -3.43 -10.47
C VAL A 54 3.75 -2.00 -9.94
N TYR A 55 4.39 -1.76 -8.78
CA TYR A 55 4.41 -0.43 -8.16
C TYR A 55 5.57 0.46 -8.60
N GLY A 56 6.47 -0.06 -9.44
CA GLY A 56 7.64 0.63 -9.98
C GLY A 56 8.87 0.55 -9.08
N SER A 57 8.70 0.60 -7.76
CA SER A 57 9.76 0.32 -6.78
C SER A 57 9.17 -0.03 -5.41
N ALA A 58 9.94 -0.71 -4.56
CA ALA A 58 9.55 -0.90 -3.16
C ALA A 58 9.37 0.44 -2.40
N ALA A 59 10.12 1.48 -2.79
CA ALA A 59 10.00 2.83 -2.20
C ALA A 59 8.63 3.47 -2.49
N ALA A 60 8.02 3.17 -3.65
CA ALA A 60 6.70 3.67 -4.00
C ALA A 60 5.59 3.15 -3.08
N VAL A 61 5.82 2.05 -2.36
CA VAL A 61 4.88 1.46 -1.39
C VAL A 61 5.29 1.65 0.07
N ALA A 62 6.30 2.49 0.34
CA ALA A 62 6.77 2.77 1.68
C ALA A 62 5.68 3.25 2.67
N PRO A 63 4.68 4.07 2.27
CA PRO A 63 3.56 4.41 3.16
C PRO A 63 2.76 3.19 3.61
N GLY A 64 2.46 2.27 2.68
CA GLY A 64 1.76 1.03 2.98
C GLY A 64 2.58 0.08 3.86
N LEU A 65 3.89 0.00 3.63
CA LEU A 65 4.78 -0.81 4.47
C LEU A 65 4.81 -0.29 5.92
N ARG A 66 4.82 1.03 6.12
CA ARG A 66 4.69 1.64 7.45
C ARG A 66 3.34 1.35 8.09
N LEU A 67 2.25 1.40 7.32
CA LEU A 67 0.91 1.08 7.81
C LEU A 67 0.84 -0.38 8.30
N LEU A 68 1.33 -1.33 7.50
CA LEU A 68 1.40 -2.73 7.90
C LEU A 68 2.28 -2.95 9.13
N HIS A 69 3.44 -2.30 9.18
CA HIS A 69 4.33 -2.36 10.34
C HIS A 69 3.62 -1.91 11.62
N ASN A 70 2.91 -0.78 11.57
CA ASN A 70 2.18 -0.26 12.72
C ASN A 70 1.02 -1.18 13.12
N TYR A 71 0.30 -1.73 12.13
CA TYR A 71 -0.79 -2.69 12.34
C TYR A 71 -0.31 -3.97 13.04
N PHE A 72 0.73 -4.61 12.50
CA PHE A 72 1.25 -5.86 13.09
C PHE A 72 1.94 -5.67 14.44
N ARG A 73 2.44 -4.46 14.73
CA ARG A 73 2.97 -4.12 16.05
C ARG A 73 1.91 -3.70 17.05
N ASN A 74 0.62 -3.74 16.66
CA ASN A 74 -0.50 -3.30 17.47
C ASN A 74 -0.34 -1.84 17.97
N GLN A 75 0.36 -1.01 17.18
CA GLN A 75 0.54 0.42 17.43
C GLN A 75 -0.50 1.25 16.69
N ALA A 76 -1.19 0.64 15.71
CA ALA A 76 -2.39 1.18 15.12
C ALA A 76 -3.58 0.75 15.99
N GLN A 77 -3.90 1.52 17.02
CA GLN A 77 -5.23 1.47 17.61
C GLN A 77 -6.18 2.14 16.61
N ASP A 78 -6.56 1.40 15.56
CA ASP A 78 -7.59 1.82 14.62
C ASP A 78 -8.94 1.65 15.33
N ASP A 79 -9.51 2.74 15.85
CA ASP A 79 -10.84 2.80 16.47
C ASP A 79 -11.99 2.34 15.54
N VAL A 80 -11.69 2.03 14.28
CA VAL A 80 -12.63 1.72 13.20
C VAL A 80 -12.52 0.24 12.76
N LEU A 81 -11.59 -0.53 13.30
CA LEU A 81 -11.50 -1.98 13.10
C LEU A 81 -11.89 -2.69 14.42
N PRO A 82 -12.82 -3.66 14.39
CA PRO A 82 -13.27 -4.38 15.58
C PRO A 82 -12.18 -5.23 16.23
#